data_AF-A0A3D0DKN4-F1
#
_entry.id   AF-A0A3D0DKN4-F1
#
_cell.length_a   1.000
_cell.length_b   1.000
_cell.length_c   1.000
_cell.angle_alpha   90.00
_cell.angle_beta   90.00
_cell.angle_gamma   90.00
#
_symmetry.space_group_name_H-M   'P 1'
#
loop_
_entity.id
_entity.type
_entity.pdbx_description
1 polymer ?
#
loop_
_entity_poly.entity_id
_entity_poly.type
_entity_poly.pdbx_seq_one_letter_code
_entity_poly.pdbx_strand_id
1 'polypeptide(L)'
;MEKNRKSISKIDYVFSFVLAVISAIGLTCNMKDLYVELDSYMEKFPAFMRAIFRMVLVINPDRLYISLVILAVFILILYSKRFEYTRRDNIMAGIFAAFFSVMQIIALSFDTNNSADFIRVSAFVFIRACFYTFGYMIVWFNISRLVLKGYDRLSERNAFFGEAVTKYETRKHMIKYMLIMLLCWLPYYILLFPGTGNGDTSRQIIMFFHERKDMLLDYSPNVADDVYITNMHPFFTTVIFGIFAKLGVNLFGDIEIGVGIYTFIQMVLYSVVFSYIICYFEKQGLNKKFKNIMLVFIALCPLFPLYSICMLKDTMFALCYIPLTVMMCEIYRTKGECFKSWSFTIGLLVCSVLFTLTKNQGVYFLIVILAVSILVYRKFILKILISLGIPVVFFIFIWSMLILPAAKVASGGKQEMLGALFQCTARYIKEYPDDVTPAEKEAISKVLDYDKLPELYNAQLQDPVKFTFNQESTSEDMKGYFGAFFSMFKKHPVCYIDAVINNAFGFFDVSRMSKMAYTYFWNRIDKDNKLYVGGAFPRLQKIGYKLIFFVQRIPVIHIFLSVGTYTMLSIFLVLLVIRNKEYGKLYPLMITILSLMLLVISPAGGNFRYTMPMFMLLVFNLLFISCRKL
;
A
#
# COMPACT_ATOMS: atom_id res chain seq x y z
N MET A 1 0.52 26.02 31.16
CA MET A 1 -0.75 26.72 30.86
C MET A 1 -1.88 25.71 30.76
N GLU A 2 -2.74 25.73 31.77
CA GLU A 2 -3.78 24.76 32.10
C GLU A 2 -5.19 25.38 31.96
N LYS A 3 -5.31 26.45 31.17
CA LYS A 3 -6.58 27.13 30.89
C LYS A 3 -7.25 26.49 29.67
N ASN A 4 -8.55 26.19 29.78
CA ASN A 4 -9.45 25.55 28.80
C ASN A 4 -9.66 24.03 28.97
N ARG A 5 -9.94 23.58 30.20
CA ARG A 5 -10.72 22.34 30.40
C ARG A 5 -12.17 22.74 30.61
N LYS A 6 -13.07 22.34 29.71
CA LYS A 6 -14.52 22.48 29.94
C LYS A 6 -14.93 21.61 31.13
N SER A 7 -15.78 22.15 32.01
CA SER A 7 -16.48 21.32 32.99
C SER A 7 -17.45 20.40 32.24
N ILE A 8 -17.42 19.11 32.56
CA ILE A 8 -18.30 18.11 31.97
C ILE A 8 -19.57 18.07 32.82
N SER A 9 -20.73 18.32 32.21
CA SER A 9 -22.01 18.31 32.93
C SER A 9 -22.42 16.89 33.35
N LYS A 10 -23.33 16.74 34.33
CA LYS A 10 -23.88 15.42 34.70
C LYS A 10 -24.55 14.71 33.51
N ILE A 11 -25.23 15.46 32.65
CA ILE A 11 -25.87 14.95 31.42
C ILE A 11 -24.82 14.42 30.44
N ASP A 12 -23.68 15.10 30.31
CA ASP A 12 -22.58 14.65 29.45
C ASP A 12 -21.99 13.32 29.90
N TYR A 13 -21.88 13.08 31.21
CA TYR A 13 -21.41 11.80 31.74
C TYR A 13 -22.37 10.66 31.36
N VAL A 14 -23.68 10.86 31.55
CA VAL A 14 -24.70 9.86 31.18
C VAL A 14 -24.63 9.57 29.69
N PHE A 15 -24.61 10.61 28.84
CA PHE A 15 -24.54 10.44 27.39
C PHE A 15 -23.23 9.75 26.94
N SER A 16 -22.09 10.13 27.52
CA SER A 16 -20.81 9.50 27.23
C SER A 16 -20.77 8.03 27.65
N PHE A 17 -21.44 7.67 28.76
CA PHE A 17 -21.56 6.29 29.20
C PHE A 17 -22.42 5.47 28.22
N VAL A 18 -23.57 6.00 27.80
CA VAL A 18 -24.44 5.36 26.79
C VAL A 18 -23.68 5.11 25.48
N LEU A 19 -22.94 6.12 24.99
CA LEU A 19 -22.10 5.95 23.80
C LEU A 19 -21.01 4.88 23.98
N ALA A 20 -20.39 4.81 25.16
CA ALA A 20 -19.39 3.81 25.46
C ALA A 20 -19.97 2.38 25.49
N VAL A 21 -21.19 2.21 26.01
CA VAL A 21 -21.92 0.93 25.98
C VAL A 21 -22.22 0.52 24.54
N ILE A 22 -22.77 1.44 23.72
CA ILE A 22 -23.04 1.17 22.29
C ILE A 22 -21.75 0.79 21.56
N SER A 23 -20.67 1.53 21.79
CA SER A 23 -19.37 1.20 21.21
C SER A 23 -18.83 -0.15 21.64
N ALA A 24 -18.92 -0.50 22.93
CA ALA A 24 -18.45 -1.79 23.41
C ALA A 24 -19.24 -2.94 22.79
N ILE A 25 -20.57 -2.81 22.69
CA ILE A 25 -21.41 -3.79 22.00
C ILE A 25 -20.95 -3.94 20.55
N GLY A 26 -20.74 -2.84 19.82
CA GLY A 26 -20.29 -2.88 18.43
C GLY A 26 -18.87 -3.45 18.22
N LEU A 27 -17.94 -3.15 19.14
CA LEU A 27 -16.55 -3.62 19.05
C LEU A 27 -16.39 -5.09 19.43
N THR A 28 -17.33 -5.63 20.21
CA THR A 28 -17.24 -6.98 20.77
C THR A 28 -18.29 -7.93 20.25
N CYS A 29 -19.26 -7.45 19.46
CA CYS A 29 -20.24 -8.32 18.84
C CYS A 29 -19.54 -9.29 17.88
N ASN A 30 -19.89 -10.57 17.99
CA ASN A 30 -19.52 -11.54 16.99
C ASN A 30 -20.23 -11.14 15.69
N MET A 31 -19.49 -11.04 14.59
CA MET A 31 -20.01 -10.74 13.25
C MET A 31 -19.97 -11.96 12.32
N LYS A 32 -19.18 -12.99 12.63
CA LYS A 32 -18.88 -14.10 11.70
C LYS A 32 -20.08 -15.03 11.51
N ASP A 33 -20.88 -15.21 12.56
CA ASP A 33 -22.07 -16.07 12.48
C ASP A 33 -23.22 -15.29 11.83
N LEU A 34 -23.53 -15.59 10.57
CA LEU A 34 -24.62 -14.98 9.80
C LEU A 34 -26.01 -15.42 10.31
N TYR A 35 -26.10 -16.66 10.78
CA TYR A 35 -27.33 -17.27 11.30
C TYR A 35 -27.17 -17.55 12.78
N VAL A 36 -28.07 -16.99 13.58
CA VAL A 36 -28.12 -17.19 15.04
C VAL A 36 -29.45 -17.85 15.33
N GLU A 37 -29.42 -19.16 15.56
CA GLU A 37 -30.60 -19.94 15.90
C GLU A 37 -31.06 -19.59 17.33
N LEU A 38 -32.37 -19.45 17.48
CA LEU A 38 -33.01 -19.32 18.77
C LEU A 38 -33.62 -20.68 19.15
N ASP A 39 -33.67 -20.96 20.45
CA ASP A 39 -34.41 -22.12 20.94
C ASP A 39 -35.87 -22.07 20.46
N SER A 40 -36.44 -23.24 20.20
CA SER A 40 -37.82 -23.38 19.69
C SER A 40 -38.89 -22.69 20.54
N TYR A 41 -38.60 -22.49 21.84
CA TYR A 41 -39.42 -21.70 22.75
C TYR A 41 -39.32 -20.19 22.49
N MET A 42 -38.11 -19.67 22.26
CA MET A 42 -37.87 -18.25 22.01
C MET A 42 -38.42 -17.79 20.65
N GLU A 43 -38.52 -18.69 19.67
CA GLU A 43 -39.14 -18.41 18.37
C GLU A 43 -40.64 -18.05 18.47
N LYS A 44 -41.32 -18.42 19.55
CA LYS A 44 -42.74 -18.11 19.81
C LYS A 44 -42.99 -16.64 20.17
N PHE A 45 -41.95 -15.88 20.50
CA PHE A 45 -42.08 -14.47 20.89
C PHE A 45 -42.22 -13.53 19.68
N PRO A 46 -42.74 -12.30 19.86
CA PRO A 46 -42.81 -11.30 18.80
C PRO A 46 -41.45 -10.99 18.17
N ALA A 47 -41.44 -10.57 16.90
CA ALA A 47 -40.22 -10.35 16.12
C ALA A 47 -39.19 -9.43 16.80
N PHE A 48 -39.64 -8.37 17.49
CA PHE A 48 -38.76 -7.48 18.24
C PHE A 48 -38.05 -8.19 19.40
N MET A 49 -38.74 -9.02 20.17
CA MET A 49 -38.14 -9.79 21.26
C MET A 49 -37.16 -10.83 20.74
N ARG A 50 -37.48 -11.51 19.62
CA ARG A 50 -36.53 -12.42 18.95
C ARG A 50 -35.26 -11.70 18.51
N ALA A 51 -35.37 -10.48 17.97
CA ALA A 51 -34.21 -9.67 17.60
C ALA A 51 -33.35 -9.32 18.83
N ILE A 52 -33.96 -9.00 19.98
CA ILE A 52 -33.25 -8.79 21.25
C ILE A 52 -32.53 -10.07 21.69
N PHE A 53 -33.21 -11.22 21.69
CA PHE A 53 -32.60 -12.49 22.09
C PHE A 53 -31.39 -12.83 21.21
N ARG A 54 -31.53 -12.68 19.89
CA ARG A 54 -30.41 -12.88 18.96
C ARG A 54 -29.28 -11.88 19.19
N MET A 55 -29.58 -10.62 19.54
CA MET A 55 -28.55 -9.64 19.91
C MET A 55 -27.79 -10.03 21.18
N VAL A 56 -28.48 -10.57 22.20
CA VAL A 56 -27.82 -11.03 23.43
C VAL A 56 -26.85 -12.18 23.15
N LEU A 57 -27.23 -13.11 22.26
CA LEU A 57 -26.40 -14.26 21.90
C LEU A 57 -25.12 -13.90 21.14
N VAL A 58 -25.09 -12.77 20.42
CA VAL A 58 -23.90 -12.32 19.67
C VAL A 58 -22.99 -11.38 20.45
N ILE A 59 -23.43 -10.87 21.60
CA ILE A 59 -22.58 -10.06 22.48
C ILE A 59 -21.54 -10.98 23.13
N ASN A 60 -20.30 -10.50 23.24
CA ASN A 60 -19.23 -11.28 23.84
C ASN A 60 -19.61 -11.74 25.27
N PRO A 61 -19.54 -13.05 25.58
CA PRO A 61 -19.97 -13.54 26.88
C PRO A 61 -19.02 -13.14 28.03
N ASP A 62 -17.78 -12.72 27.72
CA ASP A 62 -16.82 -12.24 28.71
C ASP A 62 -17.20 -10.86 29.23
N ARG A 63 -17.92 -10.88 30.36
CA ARG A 63 -18.40 -9.68 31.06
C ARG A 63 -17.26 -8.77 31.53
N LEU A 64 -16.12 -9.34 31.92
CA LEU A 64 -14.97 -8.56 32.37
C LEU A 64 -14.37 -7.82 31.18
N TYR A 65 -14.15 -8.51 30.07
CA TYR A 65 -13.65 -7.92 28.84
C TYR A 65 -14.56 -6.78 28.34
N ILE A 66 -15.87 -7.00 28.24
CA ILE A 66 -16.82 -5.94 27.83
C ILE A 66 -16.75 -4.75 28.79
N SER A 67 -16.74 -4.99 30.10
CA SER A 67 -16.69 -3.91 31.10
C SER A 67 -15.42 -3.07 30.96
N LEU A 68 -14.28 -3.70 30.66
CA LEU A 68 -13.02 -3.01 30.39
C LEU A 68 -13.07 -2.20 29.09
N VAL A 69 -13.70 -2.72 28.03
CA VAL A 69 -13.91 -1.98 26.78
C VAL A 69 -14.83 -0.77 27.00
N ILE A 70 -15.94 -0.92 27.73
CA ILE A 70 -16.83 0.19 28.11
C ILE A 70 -16.04 1.25 28.87
N LEU A 71 -15.28 0.86 29.90
CA LEU A 71 -14.49 1.78 30.70
C LEU A 71 -13.45 2.52 29.84
N ALA A 72 -12.74 1.81 28.96
CA ALA A 72 -11.74 2.39 28.07
C ALA A 72 -12.36 3.41 27.10
N VAL A 73 -13.48 3.06 26.45
CA VAL A 73 -14.18 3.97 25.52
C VAL A 73 -14.79 5.15 26.29
N PHE A 74 -15.33 4.92 27.47
CA PHE A 74 -15.87 5.98 28.32
C PHE A 74 -14.79 7.00 28.70
N ILE A 75 -13.62 6.52 29.16
CA ILE A 75 -12.46 7.36 29.46
C ILE A 75 -12.02 8.13 28.21
N LEU A 76 -11.96 7.47 27.05
CA LEU A 76 -11.59 8.10 25.78
C LEU A 76 -12.53 9.27 25.41
N ILE A 77 -13.85 9.04 25.49
CA ILE A 77 -14.85 10.07 25.17
C ILE A 77 -14.75 11.24 26.16
N LEU A 78 -14.68 10.95 27.46
CA LEU A 78 -14.54 11.98 28.49
C LEU A 78 -13.25 12.77 28.32
N TYR A 79 -12.15 12.10 28.00
CA TYR A 79 -10.86 12.76 27.76
C TYR A 79 -10.89 13.63 26.51
N SER A 80 -11.52 13.19 25.42
CA SER A 80 -11.72 14.01 24.23
C SER A 80 -12.58 15.24 24.54
N LYS A 81 -13.70 15.08 25.27
CA LYS A 81 -14.60 16.20 25.64
C LYS A 81 -13.92 17.32 26.46
N ARG A 82 -12.78 17.04 27.11
CA ARG A 82 -12.01 18.08 27.85
C ARG A 82 -11.45 19.17 26.94
N PHE A 83 -11.37 18.94 25.63
CA PHE A 83 -10.77 19.86 24.67
C PHE A 83 -11.81 20.52 23.77
N GLU A 84 -11.49 21.73 23.33
CA GLU A 84 -12.26 22.46 22.33
C GLU A 84 -11.74 22.15 20.93
N TYR A 85 -12.70 21.97 20.03
CA TYR A 85 -12.50 21.57 18.64
C TYR A 85 -13.26 22.51 17.73
N THR A 86 -12.64 22.87 16.62
CA THR A 86 -13.29 23.66 15.59
C THR A 86 -14.31 22.81 14.84
N ARG A 87 -15.25 23.47 14.14
CA ARG A 87 -16.18 22.77 13.22
C ARG A 87 -15.42 21.91 12.22
N ARG A 88 -14.27 22.39 11.71
CA ARG A 88 -13.47 21.66 10.74
C ARG A 88 -12.81 20.42 11.33
N ASP A 89 -12.37 20.47 12.59
CA ASP A 89 -11.83 19.29 13.27
C ASP A 89 -12.87 18.18 13.38
N ASN A 90 -14.08 18.54 13.78
CA ASN A 90 -15.18 17.58 13.88
C ASN A 90 -15.56 17.02 12.50
N ILE A 91 -15.59 17.86 11.45
CA ILE A 91 -15.87 17.38 10.09
C ILE A 91 -14.79 16.39 9.62
N MET A 92 -13.51 16.74 9.78
CA MET A 92 -12.40 15.90 9.29
C MET A 92 -12.26 14.61 10.09
N ALA A 93 -12.43 14.68 11.41
CA ALA A 93 -12.50 13.49 12.27
C ALA A 93 -13.71 12.61 11.93
N GLY A 94 -14.87 13.21 11.62
CA GLY A 94 -16.07 12.51 11.19
C GLY A 94 -15.89 11.79 9.86
N ILE A 95 -15.33 12.48 8.85
CA ILE A 95 -15.00 11.89 7.54
C ILE A 95 -14.06 10.70 7.71
N PHE A 96 -12.97 10.88 8.46
CA PHE A 96 -12.02 9.79 8.69
C PHE A 96 -12.66 8.61 9.44
N ALA A 97 -13.38 8.87 10.53
CA ALA A 97 -13.99 7.82 11.34
C ALA A 97 -15.08 7.05 10.58
N ALA A 98 -15.91 7.74 9.79
CA ALA A 98 -16.90 7.12 8.92
C ALA A 98 -16.22 6.24 7.86
N PHE A 99 -15.23 6.78 7.14
CA PHE A 99 -14.49 6.01 6.13
C PHE A 99 -13.79 4.79 6.75
N PHE A 100 -13.07 4.98 7.86
CA PHE A 100 -12.37 3.92 8.57
C PHE A 100 -13.33 2.80 8.99
N SER A 101 -14.43 3.14 9.67
CA SER A 101 -15.39 2.15 10.19
C SER A 101 -16.10 1.39 9.07
N VAL A 102 -16.50 2.07 8.00
CA VAL A 102 -17.09 1.43 6.81
C VAL A 102 -16.09 0.48 6.15
N MET A 103 -14.81 0.89 6.03
CA MET A 103 -13.78 0.00 5.49
C MET A 103 -13.53 -1.23 6.37
N GLN A 104 -13.60 -1.11 7.71
CA GLN A 104 -13.41 -2.27 8.59
C GLN A 104 -14.55 -3.29 8.48
N ILE A 105 -15.81 -2.84 8.38
CA ILE A 105 -16.93 -3.78 8.23
C ILE A 105 -16.96 -4.41 6.84
N ILE A 106 -16.62 -3.64 5.79
CA ILE A 106 -16.47 -4.18 4.44
C ILE A 106 -15.34 -5.22 4.43
N ALA A 107 -14.17 -4.89 4.99
CA ALA A 107 -13.06 -5.82 5.07
C ALA A 107 -13.46 -7.12 5.79
N LEU A 108 -14.13 -7.02 6.95
CA LEU A 108 -14.57 -8.19 7.71
C LEU A 108 -15.57 -9.04 6.92
N SER A 109 -16.53 -8.41 6.22
CA SER A 109 -17.53 -9.12 5.40
C SER A 109 -16.88 -9.86 4.24
N PHE A 110 -15.99 -9.19 3.51
CA PHE A 110 -15.36 -9.77 2.32
C PHE A 110 -14.27 -10.80 2.66
N ASP A 111 -13.56 -10.65 3.78
CA ASP A 111 -12.63 -11.66 4.28
C ASP A 111 -13.35 -12.94 4.73
N THR A 112 -14.57 -12.80 5.27
CA THR A 112 -15.36 -13.94 5.78
C THR A 112 -16.20 -14.61 4.68
N ASN A 113 -16.89 -13.82 3.85
CA ASN A 113 -17.96 -14.30 2.96
C ASN A 113 -17.69 -14.06 1.47
N ASN A 114 -16.57 -13.41 1.11
CA ASN A 114 -16.28 -13.04 -0.28
C ASN A 114 -17.35 -12.11 -0.93
N SER A 115 -18.16 -11.44 -0.11
CA SER A 115 -19.30 -10.60 -0.51
C SER A 115 -19.63 -9.59 0.60
N ALA A 116 -20.56 -8.67 0.33
CA ALA A 116 -21.09 -7.76 1.35
C ALA A 116 -22.25 -8.37 2.17
N ASP A 117 -22.20 -9.67 2.47
CA ASP A 117 -23.26 -10.40 3.19
C ASP A 117 -23.63 -9.78 4.54
N PHE A 118 -22.68 -9.17 5.25
CA PHE A 118 -22.97 -8.47 6.50
C PHE A 118 -23.89 -7.25 6.33
N ILE A 119 -24.08 -6.80 5.09
CA ILE A 119 -24.95 -5.68 4.74
C ILE A 119 -26.24 -6.18 4.06
N ARG A 120 -26.23 -7.37 3.44
CA ARG A 120 -27.30 -7.80 2.51
C ARG A 120 -28.14 -9.00 2.97
N VAL A 121 -27.60 -9.89 3.80
CA VAL A 121 -28.25 -11.21 4.07
C VAL A 121 -29.56 -11.09 4.85
N SER A 122 -29.60 -10.25 5.89
CA SER A 122 -30.83 -10.03 6.66
C SER A 122 -30.83 -8.71 7.40
N ALA A 123 -32.02 -8.22 7.75
CA ALA A 123 -32.17 -7.02 8.58
C ALA A 123 -31.43 -7.16 9.93
N PHE A 124 -31.39 -8.36 10.51
CA PHE A 124 -30.68 -8.61 11.77
C PHE A 124 -29.16 -8.46 11.62
N VAL A 125 -28.57 -9.05 10.57
CA VAL A 125 -27.13 -8.94 10.30
C VAL A 125 -26.77 -7.50 9.93
N PHE A 126 -27.62 -6.82 9.16
CA PHE A 126 -27.46 -5.40 8.84
C PHE A 126 -27.45 -4.52 10.10
N ILE A 127 -28.38 -4.74 11.04
CA ILE A 127 -28.41 -4.04 12.32
C ILE A 127 -27.11 -4.29 13.11
N ARG A 128 -26.61 -5.53 13.16
CA ARG A 128 -25.31 -5.86 13.79
C ARG A 128 -24.16 -5.10 13.12
N ALA A 129 -24.13 -5.06 11.79
CA ALA A 129 -23.15 -4.30 11.03
C ALA A 129 -23.22 -2.80 11.31
N CYS A 130 -24.43 -2.24 11.52
CA CYS A 130 -24.61 -0.87 11.99
C CYS A 130 -24.00 -0.66 13.39
N PHE A 131 -24.29 -1.54 14.36
CA PHE A 131 -23.68 -1.46 15.70
C PHE A 131 -22.16 -1.52 15.64
N TYR A 132 -21.60 -2.44 14.85
CA TYR A 132 -20.16 -2.54 14.61
C TYR A 132 -19.61 -1.23 14.04
N THR A 133 -20.21 -0.73 12.95
CA THR A 133 -19.77 0.49 12.27
C THR A 133 -19.85 1.71 13.19
N PHE A 134 -20.97 1.91 13.89
CA PHE A 134 -21.13 3.01 14.84
C PHE A 134 -20.17 2.91 16.01
N GLY A 135 -19.93 1.70 16.52
CA GLY A 135 -19.00 1.48 17.62
C GLY A 135 -17.58 1.89 17.24
N TYR A 136 -17.09 1.43 16.09
CA TYR A 136 -15.80 1.87 15.53
C TYR A 136 -15.79 3.37 15.22
N MET A 137 -16.87 3.91 14.65
CA MET A 137 -16.97 5.32 14.30
C MET A 137 -16.86 6.22 15.53
N ILE A 138 -17.52 5.90 16.64
CA ILE A 138 -17.42 6.67 17.90
C ILE A 138 -15.99 6.65 18.41
N VAL A 139 -15.33 5.48 18.45
CA VAL A 139 -13.95 5.37 18.93
C VAL A 139 -13.01 6.18 18.05
N TRP A 140 -13.04 5.96 16.73
CA TRP A 140 -12.13 6.63 15.81
C TRP A 140 -12.40 8.12 15.67
N PHE A 141 -13.65 8.57 15.82
CA PHE A 141 -13.97 9.99 15.87
C PHE A 141 -13.26 10.68 17.05
N ASN A 142 -13.30 10.07 18.23
CA ASN A 142 -12.63 10.62 19.42
C ASN A 142 -11.10 10.48 19.33
N ILE A 143 -10.57 9.38 18.80
CA ILE A 143 -9.13 9.22 18.54
C ILE A 143 -8.65 10.28 17.55
N SER A 144 -9.30 10.45 16.40
CA SER A 144 -8.91 11.44 15.39
C SER A 144 -8.95 12.86 15.95
N ARG A 145 -9.96 13.21 16.74
CA ARG A 145 -10.01 14.49 17.47
C ARG A 145 -8.80 14.65 18.38
N LEU A 146 -8.49 13.66 19.21
CA LEU A 146 -7.33 13.71 20.10
C LEU A 146 -6.01 13.83 19.33
N VAL A 147 -5.86 13.13 18.20
CA VAL A 147 -4.69 13.25 17.33
C VAL A 147 -4.58 14.67 16.74
N LEU A 148 -5.68 15.22 16.21
CA LEU A 148 -5.70 16.61 15.72
C LEU A 148 -5.34 17.62 16.81
N LYS A 149 -5.88 17.46 18.02
CA LYS A 149 -5.55 18.35 19.14
C LYS A 149 -4.12 18.19 19.62
N GLY A 150 -3.60 16.96 19.63
CA GLY A 150 -2.20 16.66 19.91
C GLY A 150 -1.28 17.31 18.90
N TYR A 151 -1.61 17.19 17.61
CA TYR A 151 -0.91 17.84 16.51
C TYR A 151 -0.92 19.37 16.68
N ASP A 152 -2.08 19.98 16.91
CA ASP A 152 -2.19 21.44 17.12
C ASP A 152 -1.32 21.91 18.28
N ARG A 153 -1.37 21.21 19.43
CA ARG A 153 -0.53 21.57 20.59
C ARG A 153 0.97 21.49 20.32
N LEU A 154 1.40 20.43 19.65
CA LEU A 154 2.80 20.26 19.28
C LEU A 154 3.21 21.31 18.25
N SER A 155 2.31 21.65 17.33
CA SER A 155 2.55 22.62 16.29
C SER A 155 2.57 24.07 16.82
N GLU A 156 1.64 24.46 17.69
CA GLU A 156 1.58 25.77 18.36
C GLU A 156 2.82 26.03 19.23
N ARG A 157 3.34 24.98 19.88
CA ARG A 157 4.57 25.07 20.69
C ARG A 157 5.85 25.01 19.86
N ASN A 158 5.76 24.98 18.53
CA ASN A 158 6.90 24.72 17.65
C ASN A 158 7.72 23.47 18.09
N ALA A 159 7.04 22.46 18.65
CA ALA A 159 7.70 21.31 19.27
C ALA A 159 8.39 20.43 18.22
N PHE A 160 7.87 20.41 16.99
CA PHE A 160 8.45 19.65 15.89
C PHE A 160 9.72 20.31 15.32
N PHE A 161 9.70 21.63 15.12
CA PHE A 161 10.75 22.37 14.42
C PHE A 161 11.11 23.66 15.15
N GLY A 162 12.38 23.81 15.50
CA GLY A 162 12.99 25.04 15.98
C GLY A 162 13.55 25.89 14.84
N GLU A 163 14.59 26.68 15.11
CA GLU A 163 15.29 27.46 14.09
C GLU A 163 16.07 26.59 13.10
N ALA A 164 16.13 27.05 11.84
CA ALA A 164 16.91 26.36 10.83
C ALA A 164 18.40 26.47 11.16
N VAL A 165 19.15 25.40 10.94
CA VAL A 165 20.56 25.33 11.32
C VAL A 165 21.41 25.91 10.19
N THR A 166 22.08 27.04 10.44
CA THR A 166 22.89 27.76 9.44
C THR A 166 24.22 27.05 9.14
N LYS A 167 24.87 26.46 10.15
CA LYS A 167 26.08 25.65 10.00
C LYS A 167 25.76 24.18 10.29
N TYR A 168 25.49 23.40 9.25
CA TYR A 168 25.13 21.98 9.39
C TYR A 168 26.10 21.06 8.64
N GLU A 169 26.85 20.25 9.39
CA GLU A 169 27.76 19.24 8.86
C GLU A 169 27.00 18.03 8.31
N THR A 170 26.39 18.22 7.14
CA THR A 170 25.50 17.23 6.50
C THR A 170 26.15 15.86 6.36
N ARG A 171 27.40 15.83 5.88
CA ARG A 171 28.14 14.58 5.62
C ARG A 171 28.34 13.77 6.91
N LYS A 172 28.76 14.40 7.99
CA LYS A 172 29.01 13.74 9.28
C LYS A 172 27.74 13.15 9.88
N HIS A 173 26.65 13.92 9.89
CA HIS A 173 25.36 13.45 10.43
C HIS A 173 24.77 12.34 9.56
N MET A 174 24.88 12.46 8.23
CA MET A 174 24.43 11.43 7.30
C MET A 174 25.18 10.12 7.53
N ILE A 175 26.51 10.15 7.64
CA ILE A 175 27.31 8.95 7.94
C ILE A 175 26.91 8.35 9.30
N LYS A 176 26.72 9.20 10.33
CA LYS A 176 26.29 8.74 11.66
C LYS A 176 24.95 7.97 11.60
N TYR A 177 23.93 8.55 10.97
CA TYR A 177 22.61 7.90 10.89
C TYR A 177 22.63 6.65 10.01
N MET A 178 23.42 6.68 8.93
CA MET A 178 23.65 5.55 8.04
C MET A 178 24.23 4.37 8.80
N LEU A 179 25.30 4.59 9.57
CA LEU A 179 25.93 3.55 10.38
C LEU A 179 24.99 2.99 11.45
N ILE A 180 24.20 3.83 12.13
CA ILE A 180 23.21 3.36 13.11
C ILE A 180 22.19 2.41 12.45
N MET A 181 21.64 2.81 11.29
CA MET A 181 20.68 1.95 10.57
C MET A 181 21.34 0.66 10.08
N LEU A 182 22.53 0.74 9.49
CA LEU A 182 23.27 -0.45 9.04
C LEU A 182 23.55 -1.42 10.18
N LEU A 183 23.94 -0.93 11.37
CA LEU A 183 24.15 -1.78 12.55
C LEU A 183 22.85 -2.49 12.98
N CYS A 184 21.71 -1.81 12.91
CA CYS A 184 20.40 -2.42 13.24
C CYS A 184 19.89 -3.38 12.15
N TRP A 185 20.26 -3.15 10.89
CA TRP A 185 19.79 -3.93 9.74
C TRP A 185 20.69 -5.14 9.43
N LEU A 186 21.96 -5.10 9.83
CA LEU A 186 22.91 -6.19 9.62
C LEU A 186 22.45 -7.54 10.19
N PRO A 187 21.82 -7.63 11.38
CA PRO A 187 21.25 -8.89 11.86
C PRO A 187 20.22 -9.50 10.89
N TYR A 188 19.37 -8.69 10.26
CA TYR A 188 18.41 -9.16 9.26
C TYR A 188 19.12 -9.69 8.02
N TYR A 189 20.13 -8.95 7.53
CA TYR A 189 20.93 -9.36 6.38
C TYR A 189 21.67 -10.68 6.64
N ILE A 190 22.26 -10.87 7.83
CA ILE A 190 22.94 -12.12 8.20
C ILE A 190 21.94 -13.28 8.31
N LEU A 191 20.83 -13.09 9.01
CA LEU A 191 19.82 -14.14 9.21
C LEU A 191 19.14 -14.57 7.90
N LEU A 192 19.01 -13.64 6.94
CA LEU A 192 18.31 -13.84 5.67
C LEU A 192 19.25 -13.85 4.46
N PHE A 193 20.56 -13.97 4.66
CA PHE A 193 21.55 -14.01 3.57
C PHE A 193 21.18 -15.12 2.56
N PRO A 194 21.29 -14.87 1.24
CA PRO A 194 21.83 -13.69 0.56
C PRO A 194 20.85 -12.51 0.38
N GLY A 195 19.71 -12.56 1.07
CA GLY A 195 18.60 -11.64 0.93
C GLY A 195 17.35 -12.37 0.44
N THR A 196 16.28 -11.62 0.22
CA THR A 196 14.97 -12.19 -0.10
C THR A 196 14.51 -11.76 -1.48
N GLY A 197 13.59 -12.51 -2.07
CA GLY A 197 13.08 -12.22 -3.41
C GLY A 197 11.83 -13.02 -3.68
N ASN A 198 11.08 -12.64 -4.71
CA ASN A 198 9.86 -13.35 -5.08
C ASN A 198 10.05 -14.09 -6.41
N GLY A 199 9.00 -14.80 -6.83
CA GLY A 199 9.00 -15.50 -8.11
C GLY A 199 9.22 -14.57 -9.31
N ASP A 200 8.83 -13.30 -9.24
CA ASP A 200 9.05 -12.32 -10.32
C ASP A 200 10.56 -12.07 -10.50
N THR A 201 11.29 -11.86 -9.40
CA THR A 201 12.75 -11.69 -9.42
C THR A 201 13.45 -12.94 -9.97
N SER A 202 13.03 -14.13 -9.54
CA SER A 202 13.57 -15.39 -10.07
C SER A 202 13.37 -15.48 -11.58
N ARG A 203 12.18 -15.15 -12.10
CA ARG A 203 11.91 -15.09 -13.54
C ARG A 203 12.78 -14.08 -14.27
N GLN A 204 13.00 -12.88 -13.69
CA GLN A 204 13.89 -11.89 -14.29
C GLN A 204 15.32 -12.41 -14.44
N ILE A 205 15.84 -13.15 -13.45
CA ILE A 205 17.15 -13.77 -13.54
C ILE A 205 17.17 -14.84 -14.66
N ILE A 206 16.18 -15.73 -14.71
CA ILE A 206 16.07 -16.77 -15.77
C ILE A 206 16.06 -16.13 -17.15
N MET A 207 15.22 -15.10 -17.33
CA MET A 207 15.11 -14.35 -18.59
C MET A 207 16.44 -13.73 -18.98
N PHE A 208 17.21 -13.16 -18.05
CA PHE A 208 18.51 -12.56 -18.37
C PHE A 208 19.56 -13.57 -18.85
N PHE A 209 19.58 -14.77 -18.28
CA PHE A 209 20.54 -15.81 -18.67
C PHE A 209 20.14 -16.59 -19.93
N HIS A 210 18.93 -16.34 -20.47
CA HIS A 210 18.36 -17.08 -21.59
C HIS A 210 18.33 -18.60 -21.36
N GLU A 211 18.22 -19.07 -20.10
CA GLU A 211 18.28 -20.51 -19.80
C GLU A 211 17.07 -21.28 -20.36
N ARG A 212 15.89 -20.63 -20.34
CA ARG A 212 14.68 -21.15 -20.96
C ARG A 212 13.77 -19.98 -21.35
N LYS A 213 12.87 -20.22 -22.31
CA LYS A 213 11.73 -19.32 -22.54
C LYS A 213 10.87 -19.35 -21.27
N ASP A 214 10.79 -18.21 -20.60
CA ASP A 214 9.94 -18.07 -19.41
C ASP A 214 8.48 -17.97 -19.82
N MET A 215 7.58 -18.57 -19.03
CA MET A 215 6.13 -18.54 -19.28
C MET A 215 5.56 -17.11 -19.44
N LEU A 216 6.24 -16.06 -18.94
CA LEU A 216 5.78 -14.69 -19.14
C LEU A 216 5.84 -14.24 -20.60
N LEU A 217 6.65 -14.90 -21.43
CA LEU A 217 6.69 -14.67 -22.88
C LEU A 217 5.39 -15.14 -23.55
N ASP A 218 4.76 -16.21 -23.06
CA ASP A 218 3.48 -16.72 -23.58
C ASP A 218 2.36 -15.67 -23.46
N TYR A 219 2.53 -14.71 -22.55
CA TYR A 219 1.59 -13.61 -22.33
C TYR A 219 2.07 -12.28 -22.92
N SER A 220 2.98 -12.34 -23.89
CA SER A 220 3.46 -11.19 -24.65
C SER A 220 3.03 -11.35 -26.12
N PRO A 221 2.61 -10.27 -26.81
CA PRO A 221 2.19 -10.38 -28.20
C PRO A 221 3.40 -10.48 -29.15
N ASN A 222 3.24 -11.23 -30.24
CA ASN A 222 4.19 -11.32 -31.37
C ASN A 222 5.63 -11.68 -30.95
N VAL A 223 5.78 -12.71 -30.10
CA VAL A 223 7.10 -13.17 -29.63
C VAL A 223 7.75 -14.05 -30.69
N ALA A 224 8.86 -13.59 -31.26
CA ALA A 224 9.69 -14.40 -32.15
C ALA A 224 10.45 -15.49 -31.39
N ASP A 225 10.89 -16.53 -32.09
CA ASP A 225 11.48 -17.71 -31.45
C ASP A 225 12.80 -17.46 -30.72
N ASP A 226 13.54 -16.42 -31.11
CA ASP A 226 14.83 -16.04 -30.55
C ASP A 226 14.71 -15.00 -29.41
N VAL A 227 13.49 -14.66 -28.98
CA VAL A 227 13.21 -13.71 -27.89
C VAL A 227 13.05 -14.44 -26.56
N TYR A 228 13.84 -14.04 -25.56
CA TYR A 228 13.86 -14.65 -24.22
C TYR A 228 13.39 -13.71 -23.09
N ILE A 229 13.20 -12.42 -23.39
CA ILE A 229 12.91 -11.40 -22.37
C ILE A 229 11.64 -10.65 -22.74
N THR A 230 10.76 -10.46 -21.75
CA THR A 230 9.59 -9.59 -21.85
C THR A 230 9.69 -8.41 -20.89
N ASN A 231 9.19 -7.24 -21.32
CA ASN A 231 9.06 -6.05 -20.50
C ASN A 231 7.82 -6.07 -19.58
N MET A 232 7.13 -7.22 -19.45
CA MET A 232 6.12 -7.41 -18.40
C MET A 232 6.71 -7.17 -16.99
N HIS A 233 7.98 -7.52 -16.80
CA HIS A 233 8.79 -6.96 -15.73
C HIS A 233 9.77 -5.95 -16.33
N PRO A 234 9.99 -4.77 -15.71
CA PRO A 234 10.78 -3.71 -16.31
C PRO A 234 12.16 -4.22 -16.73
N PHE A 235 12.46 -4.13 -18.03
CA PHE A 235 13.68 -4.65 -18.63
C PHE A 235 14.94 -4.13 -17.93
N PHE A 236 14.94 -2.85 -17.54
CA PHE A 236 16.03 -2.24 -16.79
C PHE A 236 16.36 -2.98 -15.49
N THR A 237 15.33 -3.35 -14.71
CA THR A 237 15.52 -4.13 -13.47
C THR A 237 15.97 -5.56 -13.77
N THR A 238 15.47 -6.17 -14.85
CA THR A 238 15.90 -7.50 -15.32
C THR A 238 17.40 -7.53 -15.60
N VAL A 239 17.91 -6.53 -16.33
CA VAL A 239 19.34 -6.40 -16.64
C VAL A 239 20.16 -6.22 -15.37
N ILE A 240 19.74 -5.34 -14.45
CA ILE A 240 20.49 -5.11 -13.21
C ILE A 240 20.55 -6.38 -12.36
N PHE A 241 19.42 -7.04 -12.16
CA PHE A 241 19.36 -8.28 -11.37
C PHE A 241 20.21 -9.38 -12.00
N GLY A 242 20.12 -9.50 -13.32
CA GLY A 242 20.93 -10.40 -14.12
C GLY A 242 22.43 -10.14 -14.03
N ILE A 243 22.88 -8.88 -14.05
CA ILE A 243 24.30 -8.52 -13.92
C ILE A 243 24.86 -8.99 -12.58
N PHE A 244 24.14 -8.76 -11.47
CA PHE A 244 24.59 -9.22 -10.16
C PHE A 244 24.56 -10.75 -10.02
N ALA A 245 23.52 -11.40 -10.55
CA ALA A 245 23.47 -12.85 -10.60
C ALA A 245 24.63 -13.43 -11.44
N LYS A 246 24.93 -12.84 -12.59
CA LYS A 246 26.06 -13.20 -13.47
C LYS A 246 27.41 -12.98 -12.80
N LEU A 247 27.55 -11.91 -12.03
CA LEU A 247 28.74 -11.67 -11.21
C LEU A 247 28.93 -12.79 -10.19
N GLY A 248 27.88 -13.19 -9.47
CA GLY A 248 27.93 -14.32 -8.53
C GLY A 248 28.36 -15.63 -9.20
N VAL A 249 27.65 -16.01 -10.27
CA VAL A 249 27.90 -17.26 -10.99
C VAL A 249 29.30 -17.28 -11.63
N ASN A 250 29.69 -16.23 -12.35
CA ASN A 250 30.92 -16.26 -13.14
C ASN A 250 32.19 -16.01 -12.33
N LEU A 251 32.13 -15.15 -11.30
CA LEU A 251 33.31 -14.77 -10.53
C LEU A 251 33.49 -15.64 -9.27
N PHE A 252 32.39 -16.05 -8.65
CA PHE A 252 32.42 -16.78 -7.38
C PHE A 252 31.88 -18.20 -7.47
N GLY A 253 31.32 -18.61 -8.60
CA GLY A 253 30.70 -19.93 -8.77
C GLY A 253 29.37 -20.09 -8.03
N ASP A 254 28.83 -19.01 -7.45
CA ASP A 254 27.64 -19.05 -6.59
C ASP A 254 26.76 -17.81 -6.80
N ILE A 255 25.53 -18.02 -7.26
CA ILE A 255 24.55 -16.96 -7.46
C ILE A 255 24.19 -16.25 -6.15
N GLU A 256 24.25 -16.95 -5.01
CA GLU A 256 23.93 -16.38 -3.70
C GLU A 256 24.86 -15.22 -3.37
N ILE A 257 26.14 -15.31 -3.71
CA ILE A 257 27.09 -14.22 -3.51
C ILE A 257 26.69 -13.00 -4.36
N GLY A 258 26.25 -13.22 -5.61
CA GLY A 258 25.74 -12.17 -6.48
C GLY A 258 24.50 -11.47 -5.91
N VAL A 259 23.53 -12.24 -5.44
CA VAL A 259 22.32 -11.73 -4.77
C VAL A 259 22.68 -10.99 -3.47
N GLY A 260 23.63 -11.51 -2.69
CA GLY A 260 24.12 -10.91 -1.45
C GLY A 260 24.77 -9.55 -1.70
N ILE A 261 25.64 -9.45 -2.71
CA ILE A 261 26.26 -8.17 -3.09
C ILE A 261 25.18 -7.16 -3.49
N TYR A 262 24.20 -7.57 -4.31
CA TYR A 262 23.09 -6.69 -4.69
C TYR A 262 22.31 -6.18 -3.48
N THR A 263 21.86 -7.08 -2.60
CA THR A 263 21.01 -6.72 -1.47
C THR A 263 21.78 -5.94 -0.40
N PHE A 264 23.09 -6.17 -0.26
CA PHE A 264 23.96 -5.34 0.57
C PHE A 264 24.08 -3.91 0.04
N ILE A 265 24.34 -3.74 -1.27
CA ILE A 265 24.38 -2.41 -1.90
C ILE A 265 23.02 -1.72 -1.75
N GLN A 266 21.92 -2.43 -2.00
CA GLN A 266 20.57 -1.93 -1.83
C GLN A 266 20.33 -1.45 -0.38
N MET A 267 20.70 -2.24 0.62
CA MET A 267 20.60 -1.89 2.04
C MET A 267 21.39 -0.61 2.36
N VAL A 268 22.61 -0.47 1.83
CA VAL A 268 23.42 0.74 1.97
C VAL A 268 22.73 1.94 1.32
N LEU A 269 22.22 1.82 0.10
CA LEU A 269 21.51 2.89 -0.59
C LEU A 269 20.27 3.36 0.19
N TYR A 270 19.47 2.45 0.74
CA TYR A 270 18.36 2.81 1.61
C TYR A 270 18.81 3.58 2.84
N SER A 271 19.87 3.11 3.51
CA SER A 271 20.40 3.79 4.70
C SER A 271 20.89 5.21 4.36
N VAL A 272 21.47 5.43 3.17
CA VAL A 272 21.85 6.77 2.68
C VAL A 272 20.63 7.65 2.46
N VAL A 273 19.61 7.15 1.76
CA VAL A 273 18.38 7.90 1.43
C VAL A 273 17.63 8.31 2.70
N PHE A 274 17.44 7.39 3.65
CA PHE A 274 16.79 7.73 4.92
C PHE A 274 17.63 8.66 5.79
N SER A 275 18.96 8.49 5.81
CA SER A 275 19.85 9.42 6.51
C SER A 275 19.77 10.82 5.93
N TYR A 276 19.65 10.92 4.60
CA TYR A 276 19.45 12.18 3.92
C TYR A 276 18.12 12.83 4.31
N ILE A 277 17.00 12.08 4.37
CA ILE A 277 15.70 12.60 4.83
C ILE A 277 15.82 13.18 6.26
N ILE A 278 16.46 12.45 7.17
CA ILE A 278 16.64 12.91 8.55
C ILE A 278 17.47 14.21 8.56
N CYS A 279 18.59 14.23 7.86
CA CYS A 279 19.44 15.43 7.72
C CYS A 279 18.71 16.60 7.07
N TYR A 280 17.85 16.33 6.08
CA TYR A 280 17.07 17.33 5.38
C TYR A 280 16.17 18.09 6.36
N PHE A 281 15.41 17.38 7.20
CA PHE A 281 14.56 18.00 8.20
C PHE A 281 15.34 18.55 9.40
N GLU A 282 16.48 17.95 9.76
CA GLU A 282 17.36 18.49 10.81
C GLU A 282 17.91 19.88 10.43
N LYS A 283 18.26 20.10 9.16
CA LYS A 283 18.60 21.44 8.65
C LYS A 283 17.46 22.44 8.80
N GLN A 284 16.22 21.99 8.65
CA GLN A 284 15.03 22.82 8.86
C GLN A 284 14.68 23.03 10.35
N GLY A 285 15.51 22.52 11.26
CA GLY A 285 15.36 22.70 12.71
C GLY A 285 14.61 21.57 13.41
N LEU A 286 14.54 20.36 12.85
CA LEU A 286 13.85 19.22 13.47
C LEU A 286 14.34 18.99 14.90
N ASN A 287 13.41 18.97 15.85
CA ASN A 287 13.70 18.75 17.26
C ASN A 287 14.31 17.35 17.49
N LYS A 288 15.34 17.30 18.35
CA LYS A 288 16.08 16.07 18.72
C LYS A 288 15.17 14.92 19.16
N LYS A 289 14.07 15.19 19.88
CA LYS A 289 13.12 14.15 20.32
C LYS A 289 12.46 13.45 19.13
N PHE A 290 11.90 14.22 18.21
CA PHE A 290 11.21 13.67 17.03
C PHE A 290 12.19 13.00 16.07
N LYS A 291 13.37 13.60 15.85
CA LYS A 291 14.46 12.97 15.12
C LYS A 291 14.79 11.58 15.65
N ASN A 292 14.99 11.46 16.97
CA ASN A 292 15.35 10.18 17.59
C ASN A 292 14.23 9.15 17.46
N ILE A 293 12.97 9.54 17.68
CA ILE A 293 11.81 8.64 17.50
C ILE A 293 11.79 8.06 16.08
N MET A 294 12.06 8.89 15.07
CA MET A 294 12.00 8.48 13.68
C MET A 294 13.20 7.63 13.27
N LEU A 295 14.39 7.98 13.75
CA LEU A 295 15.58 7.15 13.55
C LEU A 295 15.38 5.76 14.17
N VAL A 296 14.84 5.68 15.39
CA VAL A 296 14.51 4.41 16.05
C VAL A 296 13.44 3.64 15.27
N PHE A 297 12.40 4.32 14.78
CA PHE A 297 11.36 3.69 13.98
C PHE A 297 11.90 3.08 12.68
N ILE A 298 12.71 3.81 11.91
CA ILE A 298 13.32 3.31 10.67
C ILE A 298 14.34 2.20 10.96
N ALA A 299 15.12 2.33 12.03
CA ALA A 299 16.15 1.36 12.39
C ALA A 299 15.57 0.03 12.89
N LEU A 300 14.47 0.06 13.64
CA LEU A 300 13.95 -1.12 14.36
C LEU A 300 12.64 -1.71 13.81
N CYS A 301 11.81 -0.93 13.10
CA CYS A 301 10.57 -1.46 12.52
C CYS A 301 10.93 -2.47 11.42
N PRO A 302 10.53 -3.75 11.52
CA PRO A 302 11.00 -4.82 10.63
C PRO A 302 10.78 -4.58 9.14
N LEU A 303 9.80 -3.77 8.75
CA LEU A 303 9.51 -3.47 7.35
C LEU A 303 10.70 -2.84 6.62
N PHE A 304 11.41 -1.90 7.25
CA PHE A 304 12.54 -1.22 6.61
C PHE A 304 13.72 -2.15 6.32
N PRO A 305 14.31 -2.88 7.31
CA PRO A 305 15.38 -3.82 7.03
C PRO A 305 14.94 -4.92 6.06
N LEU A 306 13.76 -5.51 6.24
CA LEU A 306 13.27 -6.60 5.38
C LEU A 306 13.17 -6.19 3.91
N TYR A 307 12.62 -5.00 3.62
CA TYR A 307 12.54 -4.51 2.25
C TYR A 307 13.87 -3.95 1.73
N SER A 308 14.77 -3.49 2.60
CA SER A 308 16.11 -3.04 2.21
C SER A 308 16.99 -4.18 1.67
N ILE A 309 16.73 -5.43 2.08
CA ILE A 309 17.44 -6.64 1.61
C ILE A 309 16.59 -7.52 0.68
N CYS A 310 15.45 -7.00 0.21
CA CYS A 310 14.58 -7.70 -0.72
C CYS A 310 14.88 -7.27 -2.15
N MET A 311 15.37 -8.20 -2.98
CA MET A 311 15.63 -8.01 -4.40
C MET A 311 14.30 -8.07 -5.17
N LEU A 312 13.74 -6.90 -5.49
CA LEU A 312 12.45 -6.75 -6.16
C LEU A 312 12.40 -5.43 -6.93
N LYS A 313 11.68 -5.37 -8.04
CA LYS A 313 11.47 -4.10 -8.77
C LYS A 313 10.82 -3.01 -7.92
N ASP A 314 9.93 -3.38 -6.98
CA ASP A 314 9.25 -2.43 -6.09
C ASP A 314 10.22 -1.79 -5.07
N THR A 315 11.15 -2.57 -4.51
CA THR A 315 12.17 -2.06 -3.59
C THR A 315 13.19 -1.19 -4.32
N MET A 316 13.54 -1.54 -5.56
CA MET A 316 14.39 -0.69 -6.37
C MET A 316 13.68 0.63 -6.75
N PHE A 317 12.39 0.57 -7.10
CA PHE A 317 11.57 1.75 -7.40
C PHE A 317 11.48 2.73 -6.22
N ALA A 318 11.51 2.24 -4.98
CA ALA A 318 11.56 3.07 -3.78
C ALA A 318 12.82 3.92 -3.65
N LEU A 319 13.96 3.40 -4.08
CA LEU A 319 15.20 4.18 -4.14
C LEU A 319 15.12 5.34 -5.14
N CYS A 320 14.15 5.34 -6.06
CA CYS A 320 13.88 6.45 -6.97
C CYS A 320 12.79 7.38 -6.43
N TYR A 321 11.67 6.85 -5.93
CA TYR A 321 10.53 7.69 -5.54
C TYR A 321 10.76 8.46 -4.24
N ILE A 322 11.60 7.95 -3.33
CA ILE A 322 11.92 8.66 -2.09
C ILE A 322 12.72 9.94 -2.39
N PRO A 323 13.87 9.91 -3.11
CA PRO A 323 14.55 11.12 -3.53
C PRO A 323 13.66 12.05 -4.37
N LEU A 324 12.87 11.50 -5.31
CA LEU A 324 11.94 12.29 -6.11
C LEU A 324 10.97 13.09 -5.24
N THR A 325 10.41 12.48 -4.20
CA THR A 325 9.53 13.15 -3.23
C THR A 325 10.24 14.28 -2.49
N VAL A 326 11.50 14.09 -2.08
CA VAL A 326 12.31 15.16 -1.46
C VAL A 326 12.56 16.31 -2.45
N MET A 327 12.84 16.00 -3.72
CA MET A 327 13.01 17.03 -4.76
C MET A 327 11.71 17.78 -5.04
N MET A 328 10.56 17.10 -5.05
CA MET A 328 9.24 17.73 -5.14
C MET A 328 8.96 18.66 -3.96
N CYS A 329 9.38 18.27 -2.76
CA CYS A 329 9.33 19.15 -1.59
C CYS A 329 10.22 20.39 -1.73
N GLU A 330 11.42 20.25 -2.32
CA GLU A 330 12.26 21.41 -2.62
C GLU A 330 11.63 22.35 -3.67
N ILE A 331 10.99 21.79 -4.71
CA ILE A 331 10.23 22.60 -5.69
C ILE A 331 9.13 23.38 -4.97
N TYR A 332 8.37 22.71 -4.11
CA TYR A 332 7.31 23.33 -3.32
C TYR A 332 7.85 24.44 -2.41
N ARG A 333 8.83 24.12 -1.57
CA ARG A 333 9.43 25.04 -0.58
C ARG A 333 10.02 26.29 -1.23
N THR A 334 10.70 26.12 -2.37
CA THR A 334 11.37 27.22 -3.08
C THR A 334 10.45 27.92 -4.08
N LYS A 335 9.18 27.52 -4.18
CA LYS A 335 8.23 28.00 -5.21
C LYS A 335 8.81 27.86 -6.63
N GLY A 336 9.56 26.80 -6.87
CA GLY A 336 10.25 26.50 -8.12
C GLY A 336 11.62 27.17 -8.31
N GLU A 337 12.06 28.06 -7.41
CA GLU A 337 13.34 28.77 -7.58
C GLU A 337 14.56 27.82 -7.57
N CYS A 338 14.44 26.60 -7.04
CA CYS A 338 15.45 25.55 -7.15
C CYS A 338 15.82 25.21 -8.62
N PHE A 339 14.91 25.43 -9.58
CA PHE A 339 15.15 25.23 -11.01
C PHE A 339 16.18 26.19 -11.63
N LYS A 340 16.55 27.27 -10.94
CA LYS A 340 17.68 28.12 -11.34
C LYS A 340 19.00 27.34 -11.32
N SER A 341 19.12 26.34 -10.46
CA SER A 341 20.28 25.46 -10.42
C SER A 341 20.18 24.37 -11.51
N TRP A 342 21.18 24.33 -12.40
CA TRP A 342 21.32 23.23 -13.34
C TRP A 342 21.58 21.90 -12.65
N SER A 343 22.33 21.89 -11.54
CA SER A 343 22.56 20.66 -10.76
C SER A 343 21.26 20.08 -10.21
N PHE A 344 20.33 20.92 -9.74
CA PHE A 344 19.00 20.46 -9.32
C PHE A 344 18.21 19.90 -10.51
N THR A 345 18.21 20.62 -11.64
CA THR A 345 17.47 20.21 -12.85
C THR A 345 17.98 18.88 -13.40
N ILE A 346 19.31 18.70 -13.47
CA ILE A 346 19.95 17.46 -13.94
C ILE A 346 19.72 16.33 -12.93
N GLY A 347 19.82 16.61 -11.63
CA GLY A 347 19.49 15.62 -10.60
C GLY A 347 18.04 15.13 -10.71
N LEU A 348 17.10 16.04 -10.99
CA LEU A 348 15.69 15.70 -11.16
C LEU A 348 15.46 14.91 -12.45
N LEU A 349 16.14 15.28 -13.53
CA LEU A 349 16.14 14.53 -14.79
C LEU A 349 16.58 13.07 -14.56
N VAL A 350 17.76 12.88 -13.95
CA VAL A 350 18.31 11.53 -13.69
C VAL A 350 17.37 10.72 -12.79
N CYS A 351 16.89 11.32 -11.70
CA CYS A 351 15.95 10.68 -10.80
C CYS A 351 14.65 10.27 -11.51
N SER A 352 14.14 11.13 -12.39
CA SER A 352 12.91 10.89 -13.15
C SER A 352 13.08 9.82 -14.22
N VAL A 353 14.23 9.76 -14.90
CA VAL A 353 14.57 8.66 -15.82
C VAL A 353 14.64 7.33 -15.05
N LEU A 354 15.37 7.28 -13.93
CA LEU A 354 15.45 6.06 -13.13
C LEU A 354 14.07 5.64 -12.58
N PHE A 355 13.23 6.61 -12.19
CA PHE A 355 11.88 6.37 -11.72
C PHE A 355 10.99 5.72 -12.80
N THR A 356 11.08 6.12 -14.07
CA THR A 356 10.32 5.46 -15.15
C THR A 356 10.92 4.11 -15.56
N LEU A 357 12.25 3.97 -15.55
CA LEU A 357 12.92 2.73 -15.93
C LEU A 357 12.78 1.59 -14.92
N THR A 358 12.78 1.91 -13.62
CA THR A 358 12.68 0.89 -12.56
C THR A 358 11.29 0.28 -12.44
N LYS A 359 10.25 1.01 -12.87
CA LYS A 359 8.88 0.50 -12.91
C LYS A 359 8.10 1.17 -14.04
N ASN A 360 7.58 0.38 -14.98
CA ASN A 360 6.83 0.89 -16.14
C ASN A 360 5.67 1.83 -15.73
N GLN A 361 5.00 1.55 -14.60
CA GLN A 361 3.91 2.39 -14.08
C GLN A 361 4.37 3.78 -13.61
N GLY A 362 5.67 3.97 -13.39
CA GLY A 362 6.29 5.24 -13.01
C GLY A 362 6.08 6.33 -14.08
N VAL A 363 5.94 5.99 -15.36
CA VAL A 363 5.66 6.99 -16.40
C VAL A 363 4.32 7.69 -16.18
N TYR A 364 3.28 6.96 -15.77
CA TYR A 364 1.95 7.55 -15.50
C TYR A 364 1.99 8.48 -14.28
N PHE A 365 2.77 8.12 -13.25
CA PHE A 365 2.98 8.98 -12.09
C PHE A 365 3.68 10.26 -12.53
N LEU A 366 4.72 10.14 -13.36
CA LEU A 366 5.50 11.26 -13.83
C LEU A 366 4.70 12.20 -14.73
N ILE A 367 3.77 11.68 -15.55
CA ILE A 367 2.85 12.48 -16.36
C ILE A 367 1.96 13.36 -15.48
N VAL A 368 1.37 12.81 -14.42
CA VAL A 368 0.54 13.59 -13.49
C VAL A 368 1.40 14.63 -12.75
N ILE A 369 2.59 14.23 -12.28
CA ILE A 369 3.54 15.16 -11.64
C ILE A 369 3.94 16.29 -12.59
N LEU A 370 4.24 15.98 -13.85
CA LEU A 370 4.58 16.94 -14.90
C LEU A 370 3.43 17.91 -15.15
N ALA A 371 2.21 17.41 -15.34
CA ALA A 371 1.04 18.23 -15.60
C ALA A 371 0.81 19.24 -14.46
N VAL A 372 0.81 18.78 -13.21
CA VAL A 372 0.67 19.67 -12.04
C VAL A 372 1.86 20.64 -11.94
N SER A 373 3.08 20.19 -12.21
CA SER A 373 4.27 21.06 -12.17
C SER A 373 4.20 22.19 -13.19
N ILE A 374 3.76 21.92 -14.42
CA ILE A 374 3.56 22.94 -15.47
C ILE A 374 2.50 23.95 -15.04
N LEU A 375 1.37 23.47 -14.50
CA LEU A 375 0.26 24.32 -14.07
C LEU A 375 0.67 25.26 -12.92
N VAL A 376 1.39 24.74 -11.92
CA VAL A 376 1.72 25.49 -10.69
C VAL A 376 2.99 26.34 -10.86
N TYR A 377 4.02 25.83 -11.55
CA TYR A 377 5.35 26.46 -11.63
C TYR A 377 5.68 26.93 -13.05
N ARG A 378 4.69 27.45 -13.78
CA ARG A 378 4.77 27.90 -15.20
C ARG A 378 6.00 28.77 -15.54
N LYS A 379 6.50 29.54 -14.59
CA LYS A 379 7.72 30.38 -14.73
C LYS A 379 8.96 29.56 -15.12
N PHE A 380 9.01 28.29 -14.75
CA PHE A 380 10.15 27.40 -14.97
C PHE A 380 9.85 26.28 -15.98
N ILE A 381 8.88 26.50 -16.89
CA ILE A 381 8.37 25.47 -17.80
C ILE A 381 9.47 24.73 -18.58
N LEU A 382 10.48 25.43 -19.09
CA LEU A 382 11.60 24.79 -19.82
C LEU A 382 12.37 23.80 -18.93
N LYS A 383 12.65 24.17 -17.68
CA LYS A 383 13.37 23.32 -16.72
C LYS A 383 12.53 22.13 -16.29
N ILE A 384 11.22 22.34 -16.16
CA ILE A 384 10.23 21.29 -15.88
C ILE A 384 10.15 20.31 -17.06
N LEU A 385 10.06 20.80 -18.29
CA LEU A 385 10.07 19.97 -19.49
C LEU A 385 11.39 19.20 -19.61
N ILE A 386 12.54 19.81 -19.32
CA ILE A 386 13.82 19.10 -19.31
C ILE A 386 13.81 17.99 -18.26
N SER A 387 13.43 18.29 -17.02
CA SER A 387 13.60 17.37 -15.90
C SER A 387 12.50 16.33 -15.73
N LEU A 388 11.28 16.58 -16.21
CA LEU A 388 10.12 15.69 -16.10
C LEU A 388 9.54 15.32 -17.47
N GLY A 389 9.54 16.25 -18.44
CA GLY A 389 9.03 16.00 -19.80
C GLY A 389 9.91 15.11 -20.65
N ILE A 390 11.22 15.38 -20.72
CA ILE A 390 12.19 14.55 -21.46
C ILE A 390 12.16 13.11 -20.96
N PRO A 391 12.17 12.79 -19.65
CA PRO A 391 12.02 11.42 -19.18
C PRO A 391 10.74 10.72 -19.64
N VAL A 392 9.60 11.43 -19.69
CA VAL A 392 8.33 10.88 -20.21
C VAL A 392 8.45 10.57 -21.70
N VAL A 393 8.92 11.52 -22.50
CA VAL A 393 9.11 11.35 -23.95
C VAL A 393 10.14 10.26 -24.23
N PHE A 394 11.26 10.26 -23.52
CA PHE A 394 12.29 9.23 -23.59
C PHE A 394 11.71 7.86 -23.28
N PHE A 395 10.95 7.70 -22.19
CA PHE A 395 10.39 6.40 -21.83
C PHE A 395 9.40 5.87 -22.89
N ILE A 396 8.53 6.73 -23.41
CA ILE A 396 7.50 6.33 -24.38
C ILE A 396 8.12 6.05 -25.75
N PHE A 397 8.87 6.99 -26.31
CA PHE A 397 9.32 6.92 -27.70
C PHE A 397 10.69 6.25 -27.84
N ILE A 398 11.65 6.55 -26.96
CA ILE A 398 13.01 6.03 -27.12
C ILE A 398 13.13 4.66 -26.45
N TRP A 399 12.79 4.56 -25.16
CA TRP A 399 12.89 3.31 -24.43
C TRP A 399 11.92 2.27 -24.98
N SER A 400 10.62 2.58 -25.00
CA SER A 400 9.60 1.57 -25.31
C SER A 400 9.47 1.24 -26.81
N MET A 401 9.58 2.22 -27.71
CA MET A 401 9.41 1.99 -29.16
C MET A 401 10.71 1.72 -29.92
N LEU A 402 11.88 2.11 -29.41
CA LEU A 402 13.16 1.90 -30.10
C LEU A 402 14.08 0.91 -29.37
N ILE A 403 14.42 1.17 -28.11
CA ILE A 403 15.39 0.38 -27.35
C ILE A 403 14.87 -1.04 -27.09
N LEU A 404 13.65 -1.20 -26.60
CA LEU A 404 13.11 -2.54 -26.29
C LEU A 404 13.02 -3.44 -27.55
N PRO A 405 12.45 -2.99 -28.69
CA PRO A 405 12.44 -3.80 -29.91
C PRO A 405 13.85 -4.09 -30.44
N ALA A 406 14.75 -3.10 -30.44
CA ALA A 406 16.13 -3.30 -30.88
C ALA A 406 16.91 -4.30 -30.00
N ALA A 407 16.60 -4.35 -28.71
CA ALA A 407 17.13 -5.31 -27.75
C ALA A 407 16.43 -6.68 -27.80
N LYS A 408 15.51 -6.90 -28.75
CA LYS A 408 14.68 -8.11 -28.87
C LYS A 408 13.91 -8.42 -27.57
N VAL A 409 13.39 -7.38 -26.92
CA VAL A 409 12.57 -7.52 -25.72
C VAL A 409 11.10 -7.45 -26.12
N ALA A 410 10.36 -8.52 -25.83
CA ALA A 410 8.92 -8.56 -26.06
C ALA A 410 8.20 -7.50 -25.20
N SER A 411 7.14 -6.91 -25.74
CA SER A 411 6.30 -5.98 -24.97
C SER A 411 5.53 -6.74 -23.88
N GLY A 412 5.24 -6.08 -22.75
CA GLY A 412 4.30 -6.65 -21.78
C GLY A 412 2.89 -6.69 -22.35
N GLY A 413 2.17 -7.79 -22.14
CA GLY A 413 0.82 -7.94 -22.69
C GLY A 413 -0.22 -6.98 -22.06
N LYS A 414 -1.27 -6.69 -22.83
CA LYS A 414 -2.35 -5.74 -22.47
C LYS A 414 -3.12 -6.15 -21.21
N GLN A 415 -3.13 -7.44 -20.88
CA GLN A 415 -3.80 -8.00 -19.71
C GLN A 415 -3.36 -7.38 -18.38
N GLU A 416 -2.14 -6.83 -18.30
CA GLU A 416 -1.67 -6.15 -17.09
C GLU A 416 -2.49 -4.89 -16.75
N MET A 417 -3.07 -4.22 -17.76
CA MET A 417 -3.96 -3.06 -17.56
C MET A 417 -5.43 -3.47 -17.39
N LEU A 418 -5.81 -4.64 -17.89
CA LEU A 418 -7.20 -5.11 -17.96
C LEU A 418 -7.56 -6.09 -16.85
N GLY A 419 -6.61 -6.53 -16.02
CA GLY A 419 -6.81 -7.56 -15.01
C GLY A 419 -7.97 -7.32 -14.05
N ALA A 420 -8.21 -6.06 -13.64
CA ALA A 420 -9.36 -5.71 -12.80
C ALA A 420 -10.70 -5.95 -13.52
N LEU A 421 -10.77 -5.66 -14.82
CA LEU A 421 -11.96 -5.91 -15.63
C LEU A 421 -12.17 -7.41 -15.85
N PHE A 422 -11.10 -8.14 -16.18
CA PHE A 422 -11.19 -9.59 -16.34
C PHE A 422 -11.65 -10.28 -15.05
N GLN A 423 -11.24 -9.77 -13.89
CA GLN A 423 -11.72 -10.29 -12.62
C GLN A 423 -13.22 -10.10 -12.39
N CYS A 424 -13.78 -8.96 -12.80
CA CYS A 424 -15.23 -8.76 -12.75
C CYS A 424 -15.98 -9.75 -13.64
N THR A 425 -15.48 -9.96 -14.87
CA THR A 425 -16.06 -10.92 -15.83
C THR A 425 -16.00 -12.34 -15.29
N ALA A 426 -14.86 -12.78 -14.77
CA ALA A 426 -14.69 -14.13 -14.22
C ALA A 426 -15.61 -14.38 -13.02
N ARG A 427 -15.79 -13.38 -12.14
CA ARG A 427 -16.76 -13.48 -11.04
C ARG A 427 -18.19 -13.63 -11.56
N TYR A 428 -18.60 -12.82 -12.54
CA TYR A 428 -19.95 -12.87 -13.08
C TYR A 428 -20.24 -14.25 -13.66
N ILE A 429 -19.34 -14.81 -14.47
CA ILE A 429 -19.53 -16.13 -15.08
C ILE A 429 -19.63 -17.22 -14.00
N LYS A 430 -18.89 -17.06 -12.90
CA LYS A 430 -18.95 -17.99 -11.75
C LYS A 430 -20.27 -17.92 -10.99
N GLU A 431 -20.79 -16.72 -10.74
CA GLU A 431 -21.98 -16.51 -9.90
C GLU A 431 -23.30 -16.55 -10.67
N TYR A 432 -23.30 -16.14 -11.95
CA TYR A 432 -24.47 -16.01 -12.81
C TYR A 432 -24.25 -16.66 -14.19
N PRO A 433 -23.89 -17.95 -14.26
CA PRO A 433 -23.62 -18.62 -15.54
C PRO A 433 -24.85 -18.64 -16.46
N ASP A 434 -26.04 -18.84 -15.89
CA ASP A 434 -27.30 -18.94 -16.64
C ASP A 434 -27.74 -17.61 -17.26
N ASP A 435 -27.24 -16.49 -16.74
CA ASP A 435 -27.55 -15.14 -17.24
C ASP A 435 -26.57 -14.68 -18.33
N VAL A 436 -25.60 -15.51 -18.72
CA VAL A 436 -24.69 -15.22 -19.83
C VAL A 436 -25.31 -15.66 -21.15
N THR A 437 -25.57 -14.69 -22.03
CA THR A 437 -26.13 -15.00 -23.36
C THR A 437 -25.09 -15.66 -24.26
N PRO A 438 -25.51 -16.42 -25.30
CA PRO A 438 -24.58 -17.02 -26.25
C PRO A 438 -23.65 -16.00 -26.93
N ALA A 439 -24.18 -14.81 -27.27
CA ALA A 439 -23.40 -13.73 -27.86
C ALA A 439 -22.35 -13.16 -26.90
N GLU A 440 -22.69 -13.00 -25.61
CA GLU A 440 -21.73 -12.59 -24.58
C GLU A 440 -20.65 -13.65 -24.37
N LYS A 441 -21.03 -14.94 -24.31
CA LYS A 441 -20.07 -16.05 -24.22
C LYS A 441 -19.10 -16.04 -25.41
N GLU A 442 -19.60 -15.88 -26.63
CA GLU A 442 -18.77 -15.82 -27.84
C GLU A 442 -17.79 -14.63 -27.79
N ALA A 443 -18.29 -13.43 -27.43
CA ALA A 443 -17.47 -12.23 -27.34
C ALA A 443 -16.36 -12.36 -26.29
N ILE A 444 -16.65 -12.98 -25.14
CA ILE A 444 -15.65 -13.22 -24.09
C ILE A 444 -14.65 -14.30 -24.52
N SER A 445 -15.11 -15.37 -25.18
CA SER A 445 -14.25 -16.48 -25.62
C SER A 445 -13.18 -16.06 -26.64
N LYS A 446 -13.41 -14.99 -27.40
CA LYS A 446 -12.42 -14.40 -28.31
C LYS A 446 -11.26 -13.73 -27.56
N VAL A 447 -11.47 -13.34 -26.30
CA VAL A 447 -10.55 -12.52 -25.49
C VAL A 447 -9.97 -13.28 -24.30
N LEU A 448 -10.73 -14.20 -23.70
CA LEU A 448 -10.36 -14.99 -22.53
C LEU A 448 -10.75 -16.46 -22.73
N ASP A 449 -10.04 -17.37 -22.07
CA ASP A 449 -10.44 -18.79 -21.94
C ASP A 449 -11.70 -18.93 -21.07
N TYR A 450 -12.86 -18.67 -21.69
CA TYR A 450 -14.17 -18.57 -21.01
C TYR A 450 -14.45 -19.75 -20.10
N ASP A 451 -14.25 -20.97 -20.58
CA ASP A 451 -14.67 -22.19 -19.88
C ASP A 451 -13.83 -22.43 -18.60
N LYS A 452 -12.60 -21.91 -18.52
CA LYS A 452 -11.76 -22.00 -17.31
C LYS A 452 -11.98 -20.87 -16.31
N LEU A 453 -12.66 -19.77 -16.69
CA LEU A 453 -12.80 -18.59 -15.83
C LEU A 453 -13.41 -18.89 -14.44
N PRO A 454 -14.46 -19.73 -14.30
CA PRO A 454 -15.05 -20.02 -12.98
C PRO A 454 -14.09 -20.70 -12.01
N GLU A 455 -13.25 -21.60 -12.53
CA GLU A 455 -12.27 -22.37 -11.76
C GLU A 455 -11.05 -21.51 -11.40
N LEU A 456 -10.59 -20.68 -12.34
CA LEU A 456 -9.44 -19.80 -12.14
C LEU A 456 -9.76 -18.58 -11.26
N TYR A 457 -11.04 -18.23 -11.11
CA TYR A 457 -11.43 -17.08 -10.31
C TYR A 457 -10.94 -17.17 -8.86
N ASN A 458 -10.01 -16.26 -8.52
CA ASN A 458 -9.55 -15.99 -7.18
C ASN A 458 -9.86 -14.54 -6.81
N ALA A 459 -10.69 -14.34 -5.80
CA ALA A 459 -11.18 -13.04 -5.38
C ALA A 459 -10.09 -12.00 -5.08
N GLN A 460 -8.92 -12.44 -4.58
CA GLN A 460 -7.84 -11.55 -4.13
C GLN A 460 -6.63 -11.55 -5.06
N LEU A 461 -6.64 -12.31 -6.17
CA LEU A 461 -5.50 -12.43 -7.07
C LEU A 461 -5.94 -12.45 -8.54
N GLN A 462 -5.54 -11.45 -9.33
CA GLN A 462 -5.91 -11.30 -10.74
C GLN A 462 -5.18 -12.25 -11.69
N ASP A 463 -3.99 -12.72 -11.31
CA ASP A 463 -3.07 -13.45 -12.19
C ASP A 463 -3.68 -14.69 -12.87
N PRO A 464 -4.39 -15.61 -12.18
CA PRO A 464 -4.96 -16.81 -12.81
C PRO A 464 -5.92 -16.49 -13.95
N VAL A 465 -6.75 -15.45 -13.79
CA VAL A 465 -7.74 -15.03 -14.79
C VAL A 465 -7.07 -14.24 -15.91
N LYS A 466 -6.23 -13.25 -15.58
CA LYS A 466 -5.67 -12.37 -16.61
C LYS A 466 -4.69 -13.09 -17.55
N PHE A 467 -4.07 -14.17 -17.08
CA PHE A 467 -3.16 -14.99 -17.90
C PHE A 467 -3.89 -15.90 -18.90
N THR A 468 -5.23 -15.94 -18.90
CA THR A 468 -5.99 -16.57 -19.99
C THR A 468 -6.26 -15.64 -21.16
N PHE A 469 -5.72 -14.42 -21.14
CA PHE A 469 -5.95 -13.43 -22.20
C PHE A 469 -5.34 -13.88 -23.52
N ASN A 470 -6.18 -13.90 -24.56
CA ASN A 470 -5.76 -14.19 -25.93
C ASN A 470 -4.95 -13.01 -26.49
N GLN A 471 -3.63 -13.19 -26.62
CA GLN A 471 -2.73 -12.16 -27.17
C GLN A 471 -3.01 -11.84 -28.64
N GLU A 472 -3.69 -12.73 -29.37
CA GLU A 472 -4.06 -12.56 -30.78
C GLU A 472 -5.40 -11.83 -30.95
N SER A 473 -6.09 -11.50 -29.85
CA SER A 473 -7.37 -10.79 -29.91
C SER A 473 -7.23 -9.42 -30.60
N THR A 474 -8.12 -9.17 -31.55
CA THR A 474 -8.14 -7.94 -32.34
C THR A 474 -8.79 -6.78 -31.58
N SER A 475 -8.64 -5.56 -32.10
CA SER A 475 -9.36 -4.40 -31.57
C SER A 475 -10.88 -4.56 -31.63
N GLU A 476 -11.41 -5.27 -32.64
CA GLU A 476 -12.86 -5.53 -32.74
C GLU A 476 -13.31 -6.58 -31.73
N ASP A 477 -12.50 -7.62 -31.48
CA ASP A 477 -12.77 -8.60 -30.42
C ASP A 477 -12.83 -7.93 -29.04
N MET A 478 -11.87 -7.04 -28.76
CA MET A 478 -11.85 -6.25 -27.53
C MET A 478 -13.09 -5.36 -27.39
N LYS A 479 -13.54 -4.74 -28.49
CA LYS A 479 -14.76 -3.92 -28.50
C LYS A 479 -16.00 -4.79 -28.24
N GLY A 480 -16.07 -5.97 -28.83
CA GLY A 480 -17.10 -6.97 -28.54
C GLY A 480 -17.11 -7.38 -27.06
N TYR A 481 -15.92 -7.67 -26.51
CA TYR A 481 -15.74 -7.96 -25.08
C TYR A 481 -16.24 -6.81 -24.20
N PHE A 482 -15.90 -5.55 -24.50
CA PHE A 482 -16.41 -4.42 -23.73
C PHE A 482 -17.94 -4.29 -23.83
N GLY A 483 -18.53 -4.57 -25.00
CA GLY A 483 -19.97 -4.65 -25.17
C GLY A 483 -20.61 -5.68 -24.22
N ALA A 484 -20.07 -6.91 -24.21
CA ALA A 484 -20.51 -7.97 -23.30
C ALA A 484 -20.32 -7.58 -21.82
N PHE A 485 -19.14 -7.05 -21.47
CA PHE A 485 -18.81 -6.57 -20.12
C PHE A 485 -19.83 -5.56 -19.60
N PHE A 486 -20.17 -4.54 -20.41
CA PHE A 486 -21.12 -3.51 -19.99
C PHE A 486 -22.57 -4.02 -19.98
N SER A 487 -22.93 -4.95 -20.86
CA SER A 487 -24.24 -5.64 -20.82
C SER A 487 -24.42 -6.42 -19.51
N MET A 488 -23.43 -7.26 -19.17
CA MET A 488 -23.40 -8.03 -17.92
C MET A 488 -23.36 -7.12 -16.68
N PHE A 489 -22.58 -6.04 -16.71
CA PHE A 489 -22.57 -5.04 -15.64
C PHE A 489 -23.95 -4.41 -15.40
N LYS A 490 -24.72 -4.13 -16.46
CA LYS A 490 -26.08 -3.59 -16.31
C LYS A 490 -27.05 -4.60 -15.72
N LYS A 491 -26.88 -5.89 -16.01
CA LYS A 491 -27.69 -6.98 -15.44
C LYS A 491 -27.40 -7.16 -13.95
N HIS A 492 -26.13 -7.34 -13.58
CA HIS A 492 -25.69 -7.58 -12.18
C HIS A 492 -24.58 -6.63 -11.74
N PRO A 493 -24.87 -5.33 -11.53
CA PRO A 493 -23.84 -4.33 -11.19
C PRO A 493 -23.15 -4.62 -9.85
N VAL A 494 -23.87 -5.25 -8.92
CA VAL A 494 -23.36 -5.60 -7.59
C VAL A 494 -22.23 -6.63 -7.67
N CYS A 495 -22.30 -7.60 -8.58
CA CYS A 495 -21.24 -8.60 -8.80
C CYS A 495 -19.90 -7.91 -9.14
N TYR A 496 -19.94 -6.91 -10.02
CA TYR A 496 -18.75 -6.15 -10.43
C TYR A 496 -18.19 -5.31 -9.28
N ILE A 497 -19.06 -4.64 -8.53
CA ILE A 497 -18.65 -3.87 -7.34
C ILE A 497 -17.98 -4.79 -6.32
N ASP A 498 -18.57 -5.95 -6.05
CA ASP A 498 -18.02 -6.91 -5.11
C ASP A 498 -16.69 -7.49 -5.61
N ALA A 499 -16.51 -7.72 -6.91
CA ALA A 499 -15.23 -8.17 -7.47
C ALA A 499 -14.11 -7.15 -7.23
N VAL A 500 -14.38 -5.85 -7.43
CA VAL A 500 -13.44 -4.77 -7.16
C VAL A 500 -13.12 -4.67 -5.67
N ILE A 501 -14.15 -4.74 -4.81
CA ILE A 501 -13.94 -4.68 -3.35
C ILE A 501 -13.13 -5.87 -2.87
N ASN A 502 -13.43 -7.09 -3.34
CA ASN A 502 -12.67 -8.30 -2.99
C ASN A 502 -11.18 -8.17 -3.26
N ASN A 503 -10.86 -7.53 -4.38
CA ASN A 503 -9.50 -7.32 -4.79
C ASN A 503 -8.78 -6.25 -3.93
N ALA A 504 -9.52 -5.31 -3.33
CA ALA A 504 -8.95 -4.13 -2.67
C ALA A 504 -9.08 -4.08 -1.14
N PHE A 505 -10.08 -4.74 -0.53
CA PHE A 505 -10.44 -4.52 0.88
C PHE A 505 -9.27 -4.75 1.85
N GLY A 506 -8.40 -5.74 1.54
CA GLY A 506 -7.26 -6.09 2.37
C GLY A 506 -6.24 -4.97 2.56
N PHE A 507 -6.25 -3.94 1.70
CA PHE A 507 -5.40 -2.76 1.85
C PHE A 507 -5.92 -1.75 2.88
N PHE A 508 -7.19 -1.86 3.27
CA PHE A 508 -7.86 -0.95 4.19
C PHE A 508 -8.17 -1.61 5.54
N ASP A 509 -7.94 -2.92 5.66
CA ASP A 509 -8.13 -3.70 6.87
C ASP A 509 -6.95 -3.54 7.83
N VAL A 510 -7.19 -2.91 8.99
CA VAL A 510 -6.18 -2.74 10.04
C VAL A 510 -6.04 -4.00 10.90
N SER A 511 -7.09 -4.81 10.97
CA SER A 511 -7.13 -6.04 11.76
C SER A 511 -6.47 -7.23 11.07
N ARG A 512 -6.35 -7.20 9.74
CA ARG A 512 -5.74 -8.27 8.95
C ARG A 512 -4.24 -8.42 9.23
N MET A 513 -3.85 -9.64 9.57
CA MET A 513 -2.45 -10.05 9.59
C MET A 513 -1.98 -10.35 8.16
N SER A 514 -1.30 -9.40 7.54
CA SER A 514 -0.75 -9.56 6.19
C SER A 514 0.68 -10.12 6.22
N LYS A 515 1.07 -10.82 5.15
CA LYS A 515 2.48 -11.23 4.96
C LYS A 515 3.36 -9.98 4.82
N MET A 516 4.06 -9.60 5.88
CA MET A 516 4.84 -8.34 5.96
C MET A 516 5.87 -8.14 4.87
N ALA A 517 6.65 -9.17 4.56
CA ALA A 517 7.68 -9.15 3.54
C ALA A 517 7.99 -10.58 3.12
N TYR A 518 8.82 -10.71 2.10
CA TYR A 518 9.46 -11.98 1.78
C TYR A 518 10.50 -12.30 2.86
N THR A 519 10.55 -13.55 3.32
CA THR A 519 11.51 -14.02 4.32
C THR A 519 12.41 -15.14 3.79
N TYR A 520 12.34 -15.38 2.48
CA TYR A 520 13.16 -16.30 1.73
C TYR A 520 13.18 -15.84 0.27
N PHE A 521 14.04 -16.44 -0.54
CA PHE A 521 14.06 -16.24 -1.99
C PHE A 521 13.13 -17.24 -2.66
N TRP A 522 12.03 -16.78 -3.26
CA TRP A 522 11.07 -17.67 -3.92
C TRP A 522 11.52 -17.99 -5.35
N ASN A 523 12.18 -19.14 -5.50
CA ASN A 523 12.64 -19.64 -6.80
C ASN A 523 11.50 -20.18 -7.68
N ARG A 524 11.61 -19.94 -8.99
CA ARG A 524 10.77 -20.52 -10.06
C ARG A 524 11.53 -21.56 -10.91
N ILE A 525 12.61 -22.07 -10.35
CA ILE A 525 13.53 -23.05 -10.93
C ILE A 525 13.80 -24.15 -9.91
N ASP A 526 14.20 -25.30 -10.42
CA ASP A 526 14.54 -26.47 -9.63
C ASP A 526 15.82 -26.25 -8.83
N LYS A 527 15.94 -26.99 -7.73
CA LYS A 527 17.05 -26.85 -6.77
C LYS A 527 18.42 -27.16 -7.37
N ASP A 528 18.45 -28.02 -8.38
CA ASP A 528 19.70 -28.47 -9.01
C ASP A 528 20.21 -27.48 -10.06
N ASN A 529 19.45 -26.42 -10.36
CA ASN A 529 19.86 -25.39 -11.29
C ASN A 529 20.84 -24.41 -10.61
N LYS A 530 21.93 -24.03 -11.29
CA LYS A 530 22.96 -23.08 -10.80
C LYS A 530 22.43 -21.68 -10.45
N LEU A 531 21.25 -21.31 -10.94
CA LEU A 531 20.58 -20.04 -10.63
C LEU A 531 19.67 -20.14 -9.39
N TYR A 532 19.56 -21.31 -8.78
CA TYR A 532 18.73 -21.51 -7.59
C TYR A 532 19.35 -20.82 -6.38
N VAL A 533 18.56 -19.98 -5.69
CA VAL A 533 18.98 -19.28 -4.47
C VAL A 533 18.40 -20.01 -3.26
N GLY A 534 19.17 -20.88 -2.62
CA GLY A 534 18.71 -21.73 -1.51
C GLY A 534 18.71 -21.04 -0.15
N GLY A 535 19.54 -20.02 0.02
CA GLY A 535 19.86 -19.40 1.29
C GLY A 535 21.02 -20.10 1.98
N ALA A 536 22.10 -19.37 2.25
CA ALA A 536 23.30 -19.92 2.88
C ALA A 536 23.05 -20.60 4.24
N PHE A 537 22.04 -20.15 5.00
CA PHE A 537 21.74 -20.68 6.35
C PHE A 537 20.25 -20.97 6.56
N PRO A 538 19.69 -22.06 6.00
CA PRO A 538 18.26 -22.34 6.04
C PRO A 538 17.67 -22.45 7.46
N ARG A 539 18.47 -22.96 8.42
CA ARG A 539 18.06 -23.02 9.84
C ARG A 539 17.93 -21.62 10.46
N LEU A 540 18.89 -20.72 10.19
CA LEU A 540 18.85 -19.34 10.67
C LEU A 540 17.72 -18.55 10.02
N GLN A 541 17.45 -18.77 8.73
CA GLN A 541 16.32 -18.17 8.02
C GLN A 541 14.97 -18.58 8.65
N LYS A 542 14.81 -19.87 8.98
CA LYS A 542 13.61 -20.37 9.69
C LYS A 542 13.43 -19.70 11.06
N ILE A 543 14.52 -19.47 11.80
CA ILE A 543 14.49 -18.74 13.08
C ILE A 543 14.07 -17.29 12.83
N GLY A 544 14.70 -16.60 11.86
CA GLY A 544 14.36 -15.23 11.48
C GLY A 544 12.88 -15.08 11.12
N TYR A 545 12.34 -15.97 10.30
CA TYR A 545 10.91 -16.00 9.97
C TYR A 545 10.02 -16.13 11.22
N LYS A 546 10.33 -17.06 12.13
CA LYS A 546 9.57 -17.24 13.37
C LYS A 546 9.63 -16.01 14.28
N LEU A 547 10.78 -15.35 14.37
CA LEU A 547 10.94 -14.11 15.14
C LEU A 547 10.10 -12.98 14.55
N ILE A 548 10.14 -12.79 13.23
CA ILE A 548 9.33 -11.80 12.52
C ILE A 548 7.83 -12.05 12.77
N PHE A 549 7.41 -13.31 12.67
CA PHE A 549 6.02 -13.70 12.93
C PHE A 549 5.60 -13.52 14.39
N PHE A 550 6.50 -13.80 15.34
CA PHE A 550 6.26 -13.53 16.75
C PHE A 550 6.03 -12.03 16.99
N VAL A 551 6.86 -11.16 16.41
CA VAL A 551 6.70 -9.71 16.53
C VAL A 551 5.37 -9.23 15.93
N GLN A 552 4.94 -9.80 14.80
CA GLN A 552 3.61 -9.52 14.21
C GLN A 552 2.44 -9.89 15.10
N ARG A 553 2.62 -10.79 16.08
CA ARG A 553 1.54 -11.22 16.98
C ARG A 553 1.49 -10.45 18.29
N ILE A 554 2.49 -9.62 18.58
CA ILE A 554 2.49 -8.81 19.82
C ILE A 554 1.34 -7.80 19.74
N PRO A 555 0.43 -7.76 20.75
CA PRO A 555 -0.63 -6.75 20.83
C PRO A 555 -0.07 -5.34 20.68
N VAL A 556 -0.84 -4.43 20.06
CA VAL A 556 -0.41 -3.06 19.69
C VAL A 556 0.64 -3.00 18.57
N ILE A 557 1.71 -3.81 18.63
CA ILE A 557 2.74 -3.86 17.58
C ILE A 557 2.15 -4.37 16.27
N HIS A 558 1.28 -5.39 16.31
CA HIS A 558 0.63 -5.94 15.12
C HIS A 558 -0.11 -4.90 14.28
N ILE A 559 -0.68 -3.87 14.92
CA ILE A 559 -1.39 -2.78 14.22
C ILE A 559 -0.40 -2.03 13.32
N PHE A 560 0.79 -1.71 13.82
CA PHE A 560 1.83 -1.07 13.03
C PHE A 560 2.41 -1.98 11.95
N LEU A 561 2.15 -3.28 12.04
CA LEU A 561 2.59 -4.31 11.11
C LEU A 561 1.45 -4.82 10.22
N SER A 562 0.37 -4.04 10.12
CA SER A 562 -0.75 -4.26 9.19
C SER A 562 -0.65 -3.33 7.99
N VAL A 563 -1.03 -3.85 6.82
CA VAL A 563 -1.11 -3.08 5.56
C VAL A 563 -2.11 -1.93 5.70
N GLY A 564 -3.27 -2.19 6.31
CA GLY A 564 -4.33 -1.21 6.50
C GLY A 564 -3.88 0.03 7.25
N THR A 565 -2.97 -0.12 8.22
CA THR A 565 -2.49 1.00 9.04
C THR A 565 -1.80 2.06 8.19
N TYR A 566 -0.94 1.65 7.26
CA TYR A 566 -0.21 2.61 6.43
C TYR A 566 -1.11 3.32 5.42
N THR A 567 -2.10 2.59 4.88
CA THR A 567 -3.14 3.17 4.02
C THR A 567 -3.97 4.21 4.79
N MET A 568 -4.46 3.85 5.98
CA MET A 568 -5.28 4.74 6.81
C MET A 568 -4.51 5.97 7.31
N LEU A 569 -3.25 5.79 7.74
CA LEU A 569 -2.39 6.91 8.11
C LEU A 569 -2.16 7.85 6.92
N SER A 570 -1.92 7.34 5.72
CA SER A 570 -1.74 8.17 4.52
C SER A 570 -3.00 8.98 4.20
N ILE A 571 -4.19 8.38 4.30
CA ILE A 571 -5.47 9.07 4.13
C ILE A 571 -5.63 10.15 5.20
N PHE A 572 -5.32 9.85 6.46
CA PHE A 572 -5.39 10.81 7.56
C PHE A 572 -4.46 12.01 7.32
N LEU A 573 -3.26 11.79 6.78
CA LEU A 573 -2.31 12.87 6.44
C LEU A 573 -2.82 13.76 5.32
N VAL A 574 -3.47 13.21 4.29
CA VAL A 574 -4.14 14.00 3.26
C VAL A 574 -5.27 14.84 3.86
N LEU A 575 -6.10 14.25 4.73
CA LEU A 575 -7.16 14.97 5.43
C LEU A 575 -6.60 16.07 6.35
N LEU A 576 -5.43 15.87 6.96
CA LEU A 576 -4.76 16.89 7.77
C LEU A 576 -4.31 18.09 6.94
N VAL A 577 -3.76 17.86 5.74
CA VAL A 577 -3.40 18.94 4.80
C VAL A 577 -4.65 19.73 4.38
N ILE A 578 -5.73 19.01 4.04
CA ILE A 578 -7.02 19.63 3.70
C ILE A 578 -7.53 20.44 4.89
N ARG A 579 -7.55 19.86 6.10
CA ARG A 579 -7.96 20.51 7.35
C ARG A 579 -7.18 21.81 7.60
N ASN A 580 -5.89 21.84 7.30
CA ASN A 580 -5.06 23.02 7.51
C ASN A 580 -5.16 24.07 6.38
N LYS A 581 -5.92 23.81 5.30
CA LYS A 581 -5.96 24.67 4.08
C LYS A 581 -4.60 24.78 3.36
N GLU A 582 -3.66 23.88 3.64
CA GLU A 582 -2.30 23.91 3.06
C GLU A 582 -2.25 23.12 1.74
N TYR A 583 -3.19 23.38 0.82
CA TYR A 583 -3.39 22.55 -0.38
C TYR A 583 -2.13 22.39 -1.25
N GLY A 584 -1.19 23.33 -1.22
CA GLY A 584 0.10 23.22 -1.91
C GLY A 584 0.94 22.02 -1.43
N LYS A 585 0.79 21.60 -0.16
CA LYS A 585 1.45 20.39 0.38
C LYS A 585 0.93 19.09 -0.25
N LEU A 586 -0.18 19.12 -1.00
CA LEU A 586 -0.62 17.96 -1.77
C LEU A 586 0.35 17.62 -2.92
N TYR A 587 1.13 18.59 -3.42
CA TYR A 587 2.08 18.36 -4.51
C TYR A 587 3.20 17.39 -4.09
N PRO A 588 3.98 17.59 -3.01
CA PRO A 588 4.96 16.59 -2.58
C PRO A 588 4.34 15.26 -2.11
N LEU A 589 3.08 15.27 -1.68
CA LEU A 589 2.34 14.05 -1.31
C LEU A 589 1.84 13.24 -2.52
N MET A 590 2.00 13.74 -3.74
CA MET A 590 1.33 13.19 -4.92
C MET A 590 1.71 11.73 -5.21
N ILE A 591 2.95 11.30 -4.96
CA ILE A 591 3.33 9.87 -5.09
C ILE A 591 2.52 9.00 -4.12
N THR A 592 2.30 9.47 -2.89
CA THR A 592 1.48 8.74 -1.91
C THR A 592 0.01 8.71 -2.34
N ILE A 593 -0.53 9.83 -2.84
CA ILE A 593 -1.93 9.95 -3.29
C ILE A 593 -2.18 9.05 -4.51
N LEU A 594 -1.32 9.09 -5.51
CA LEU A 594 -1.42 8.26 -6.71
C LEU A 594 -1.31 6.77 -6.37
N SER A 595 -0.42 6.42 -5.42
CA SER A 595 -0.31 5.05 -4.93
C SER A 595 -1.59 4.59 -4.22
N LEU A 596 -2.24 5.46 -3.43
CA LEU A 596 -3.51 5.14 -2.76
C LEU A 596 -4.61 4.84 -3.77
N MET A 597 -4.69 5.62 -4.85
CA MET A 597 -5.66 5.42 -5.93
C MET A 597 -5.46 4.07 -6.64
N LEU A 598 -4.21 3.64 -6.83
CA LEU A 598 -3.90 2.36 -7.47
C LEU A 598 -4.24 1.12 -6.63
N LEU A 599 -4.40 1.25 -5.30
CA LEU A 599 -4.72 0.09 -4.45
C LEU A 599 -6.05 -0.58 -4.83
N VAL A 600 -6.99 0.18 -5.39
CA VAL A 600 -8.33 -0.31 -5.79
C VAL A 600 -8.26 -1.26 -6.98
N ILE A 601 -7.22 -1.15 -7.81
CA ILE A 601 -7.03 -1.95 -9.03
C ILE A 601 -5.77 -2.83 -8.98
N SER A 602 -5.21 -3.02 -7.78
CA SER A 602 -3.97 -3.76 -7.58
C SER A 602 -4.13 -5.24 -7.90
N PRO A 603 -3.18 -5.90 -8.59
CA PRO A 603 -3.36 -7.28 -9.01
C PRO A 603 -3.39 -8.31 -7.87
N ALA A 604 -2.96 -7.96 -6.65
CA ALA A 604 -3.12 -8.82 -5.48
C ALA A 604 -3.49 -8.03 -4.23
N GLY A 605 -4.64 -8.36 -3.64
CA GLY A 605 -5.22 -7.65 -2.48
C GLY A 605 -4.43 -7.84 -1.19
N GLY A 606 -4.26 -6.76 -0.42
CA GLY A 606 -3.70 -6.81 0.94
C GLY A 606 -2.22 -7.18 1.04
N ASN A 607 -1.44 -7.03 -0.04
CA ASN A 607 0.00 -7.32 -0.07
C ASN A 607 0.84 -6.04 0.19
N PHE A 608 1.74 -6.09 1.18
CA PHE A 608 2.61 -4.99 1.57
C PHE A 608 3.44 -4.37 0.45
N ARG A 609 3.78 -5.13 -0.61
CA ARG A 609 4.57 -4.60 -1.73
C ARG A 609 3.88 -3.43 -2.43
N TYR A 610 2.54 -3.43 -2.47
CA TYR A 610 1.77 -2.37 -3.14
C TYR A 610 1.54 -1.14 -2.25
N THR A 611 1.61 -1.30 -0.93
CA THR A 611 1.54 -0.19 0.03
C THR A 611 2.92 0.35 0.40
N MET A 612 3.98 -0.08 -0.30
CA MET A 612 5.34 0.36 -0.04
C MET A 612 5.53 1.87 -0.08
N PRO A 613 4.97 2.62 -1.06
CA PRO A 613 5.05 4.07 -1.06
C PRO A 613 4.50 4.70 0.22
N MET A 614 3.46 4.12 0.82
CA MET A 614 2.82 4.65 2.04
C MET A 614 3.73 4.51 3.25
N PHE A 615 4.32 3.33 3.49
CA PHE A 615 5.16 3.13 4.69
C PHE A 615 6.57 3.70 4.52
N MET A 616 7.16 3.64 3.32
CA MET A 616 8.49 4.21 3.05
C MET A 616 8.48 5.74 3.10
N LEU A 617 7.39 6.39 2.65
CA LEU A 617 7.24 7.85 2.72
C LEU A 617 6.56 8.34 4.01
N LEU A 618 6.08 7.45 4.89
CA LEU A 618 5.33 7.86 6.10
C LEU A 618 6.10 8.89 6.94
N VAL A 619 7.36 8.57 7.25
CA VAL A 619 8.29 9.42 8.00
C VAL A 619 8.44 10.79 7.33
N PHE A 620 8.67 10.78 6.01
CA PHE A 620 8.82 12.00 5.23
C PHE A 620 7.53 12.85 5.28
N ASN A 621 6.39 12.24 4.97
CA ASN A 621 5.09 12.91 4.90
C ASN A 621 4.69 13.51 6.26
N LEU A 622 4.91 12.78 7.36
CA LEU A 622 4.65 13.26 8.71
C LEU A 622 5.46 14.52 9.05
N LEU A 623 6.77 14.52 8.75
CA LEU A 623 7.63 15.66 9.00
C LEU A 623 7.31 16.84 8.09
N PHE A 624 7.09 16.57 6.81
CA PHE A 624 6.76 17.59 5.82
C PHE A 624 5.49 18.35 6.21
N ILE A 625 4.42 17.63 6.57
CA ILE A 625 3.16 18.25 6.99
C ILE A 625 3.34 19.01 8.32
N SER A 626 4.15 18.47 9.23
CA SER A 626 4.41 19.09 10.54
C SER A 626 5.32 20.32 10.46
N CYS A 627 6.06 20.51 9.36
CA CYS A 627 6.88 21.68 9.15
C CYS A 627 6.04 22.83 8.60
N ARG A 628 5.81 23.87 9.40
CA ARG A 628 5.11 25.09 8.96
C ARG A 628 6.00 26.08 8.18
N LYS A 629 7.32 25.87 8.21
CA LYS A 629 8.30 26.70 7.50
C LYS A 629 8.45 26.31 6.02
N LEU A 630 7.86 25.19 5.64
CA LEU A 630 7.77 24.64 4.28
C LEU A 630 6.37 24.94 3.73
#